data_AF-A0A348YC53-F1
#
_entry.id   AF-A0A348YC53-F1
#
_cell.length_a   1.000
_cell.length_b   1.000
_cell.length_c   1.000
_cell.angle_alpha   90.00
_cell.angle_beta   90.00
_cell.angle_gamma   90.00
#
_symmetry.space_group_name_H-M   'P 1'
#
loop_
_entity.id
_entity.type
_entity.pdbx_description
1 polymer ?
#
loop_
_entity_poly.entity_id
_entity_poly.type
_entity_poly.pdbx_seq_one_letter_code
_entity_poly.pdbx_strand_id
1 'polypeptide(L)'
;GLSAPPKPTLANILNLMTKPEWCMNMLGTRRRTFGNIVGHAKNVEDISSLSAWTAEQFDPALSWDDVARIKDMWGGKLIIKGIMEPEDAVLAARSGADALVVSNHGGRQLDGAPSSISSLADIVQAVRAEDSQIEVWLDSGIRSGQDVLKA
;
A
#
# COMPACT_ATOMS: atom_id res chain seq x y z
N GLY A 1 -9.12 -9.48 -17.04
CA GLY A 1 -8.49 -9.02 -15.79
C GLY A 1 -7.00 -8.88 -15.98
N LEU A 2 -6.34 -8.08 -15.13
CA LEU A 2 -4.88 -7.97 -15.07
C LEU A 2 -4.29 -9.32 -14.66
N SER A 3 -3.52 -9.93 -15.55
CA SER A 3 -2.73 -11.13 -15.28
C SER A 3 -1.28 -10.80 -15.59
N ALA A 4 -0.37 -11.36 -14.81
CA ALA A 4 1.06 -11.33 -15.08
C ALA A 4 1.50 -12.79 -15.35
N PRO A 5 1.92 -13.15 -16.58
CA PRO A 5 1.92 -12.32 -17.79
C PRO A 5 0.50 -12.08 -18.37
N PRO A 6 0.30 -11.01 -19.18
CA PRO A 6 -0.99 -10.74 -19.82
C PRO A 6 -1.42 -11.89 -20.72
N LYS A 7 -2.64 -12.42 -20.53
CA LYS A 7 -3.21 -13.48 -21.38
C LYS A 7 -3.87 -12.88 -22.64
N PRO A 8 -3.57 -13.36 -23.86
CA PRO A 8 -4.18 -12.87 -25.09
C PRO A 8 -5.57 -13.49 -25.30
N THR A 9 -6.53 -13.15 -24.44
CA THR A 9 -7.93 -13.54 -24.63
C THR A 9 -8.58 -12.71 -25.74
N LEU A 10 -9.64 -13.22 -26.37
CA LEU A 10 -10.38 -12.47 -27.39
C LEU A 10 -10.85 -11.10 -26.87
N ALA A 11 -11.36 -11.05 -25.63
CA ALA A 11 -11.77 -9.80 -24.99
C ALA A 11 -10.61 -8.80 -24.84
N ASN A 12 -9.41 -9.28 -24.45
CA ASN A 12 -8.24 -8.42 -24.34
C ASN A 12 -7.76 -7.92 -25.71
N ILE A 13 -7.80 -8.77 -26.74
CA ILE A 13 -7.43 -8.37 -28.11
C ILE A 13 -8.40 -7.29 -28.63
N LEU A 14 -9.71 -7.52 -28.50
CA LEU A 14 -10.72 -6.52 -28.86
C LEU A 14 -10.50 -5.20 -28.10
N ASN A 15 -10.20 -5.26 -26.80
CA ASN A 15 -9.91 -4.06 -26.02
C ASN A 15 -8.66 -3.31 -26.52
N LEU A 16 -7.57 -4.02 -26.81
CA LEU A 16 -6.33 -3.43 -27.33
C LEU A 16 -6.52 -2.76 -28.69
N MET A 17 -7.34 -3.35 -29.57
CA MET A 17 -7.67 -2.75 -30.88
C MET A 17 -8.36 -1.39 -30.75
N THR A 18 -9.11 -1.15 -29.66
CA THR A 18 -9.73 0.16 -29.40
C THR A 18 -8.75 1.21 -28.87
N LYS A 19 -7.51 0.84 -28.55
CA LYS A 19 -6.51 1.71 -27.89
C LYS A 19 -5.17 1.78 -28.67
N PRO A 20 -5.17 2.14 -29.96
CA PRO A 20 -3.97 2.12 -30.80
C PRO A 20 -2.85 3.02 -30.28
N GLU A 21 -3.17 4.22 -29.78
CA GLU A 21 -2.17 5.15 -29.22
C GLU A 21 -1.47 4.57 -27.98
N TRP A 22 -2.24 3.96 -27.07
CA TRP A 22 -1.67 3.29 -25.90
C TRP A 22 -0.77 2.12 -26.30
N CYS A 23 -1.19 1.32 -27.30
CA CYS A 23 -0.39 0.22 -27.83
C CYS A 23 0.93 0.73 -28.43
N MET A 24 0.90 1.80 -29.23
CA MET A 24 2.10 2.42 -29.80
C MET A 24 3.05 2.94 -28.72
N ASN A 25 2.52 3.60 -27.70
CA ASN A 25 3.33 4.06 -26.56
C ASN A 25 3.95 2.88 -25.79
N MET A 26 3.20 1.80 -25.59
CA MET A 26 3.70 0.61 -24.90
C MET A 26 4.81 -0.12 -25.67
N LEU A 27 4.76 -0.15 -27.01
CA LEU A 27 5.83 -0.71 -27.84
C LEU A 27 7.17 0.02 -27.62
N GLY A 28 7.15 1.30 -27.25
CA GLY A 28 8.35 2.07 -26.93
C GLY A 28 8.88 1.85 -25.50
N THR A 29 8.18 1.09 -24.66
CA THR A 29 8.59 0.87 -23.26
C THR A 29 9.57 -0.28 -23.12
N ARG A 30 10.41 -0.22 -22.07
CA ARG A 30 11.25 -1.36 -21.65
C ARG A 30 10.44 -2.28 -20.74
N ARG A 31 10.67 -3.59 -20.84
CA ARG A 31 10.09 -4.57 -19.92
C ARG A 31 10.53 -4.23 -18.50
N ARG A 32 9.58 -3.86 -17.64
CA ARG A 32 9.84 -3.50 -16.24
C ARG A 32 9.75 -4.75 -15.36
N THR A 33 10.73 -4.91 -14.47
CA THR A 33 10.73 -5.90 -13.40
C THR A 33 10.67 -5.16 -12.05
N PHE A 34 10.45 -5.91 -10.97
CA PHE A 34 10.56 -5.36 -9.62
C PHE A 34 12.05 -5.28 -9.27
N GLY A 35 12.63 -4.08 -9.45
CA GLY A 35 14.08 -3.87 -9.34
C GLY A 35 14.65 -4.13 -7.96
N ASN A 36 13.82 -4.16 -6.92
CA ASN A 36 14.19 -4.52 -5.56
C ASN A 36 14.10 -6.04 -5.28
N ILE A 37 13.61 -6.84 -6.23
CA ILE A 37 13.36 -8.28 -6.06
C ILE A 37 14.17 -9.09 -7.06
N VAL A 38 14.03 -8.80 -8.36
CA VAL A 38 14.76 -9.54 -9.41
C VAL A 38 16.26 -9.26 -9.27
N GLY A 39 17.03 -10.30 -8.95
CA GLY A 39 18.47 -10.22 -8.68
C GLY A 39 18.87 -9.93 -7.22
N HIS A 40 17.89 -9.72 -6.33
CA HIS A 40 18.13 -9.44 -4.90
C HIS A 40 17.46 -10.48 -3.98
N ALA A 41 16.29 -11.00 -4.37
CA ALA A 41 15.60 -12.07 -3.67
C ALA A 41 16.09 -13.45 -4.15
N LYS A 42 16.27 -14.38 -3.21
CA LYS A 42 16.60 -15.77 -3.55
C LYS A 42 15.46 -16.37 -4.37
N ASN A 43 15.80 -17.06 -5.47
CA ASN A 43 14.88 -17.82 -6.32
C ASN A 43 13.84 -16.97 -7.10
N VAL A 44 14.08 -15.68 -7.34
CA VAL A 44 13.23 -14.85 -8.23
C VAL A 44 14.03 -14.37 -9.44
N GLU A 45 13.88 -15.10 -10.55
CA GLU A 45 14.59 -14.79 -11.81
C GLU A 45 13.74 -13.94 -12.76
N ASP A 46 12.39 -14.00 -12.66
CA ASP A 46 11.50 -13.24 -13.54
C ASP A 46 10.16 -12.81 -12.92
N ILE A 47 9.34 -12.12 -13.72
CA ILE A 47 8.03 -11.57 -13.32
C ILE A 47 6.99 -12.69 -13.07
N SER A 48 7.18 -13.88 -13.62
CA SER A 48 6.24 -15.00 -13.47
C SER A 48 6.39 -15.67 -12.10
N SER A 49 7.60 -15.73 -11.55
CA SER A 49 7.85 -16.19 -10.17
C SER A 49 7.47 -15.15 -9.11
N LEU A 50 7.30 -13.90 -9.50
CA LEU A 50 7.09 -12.79 -8.57
C LEU A 50 5.76 -12.85 -7.81
N SER A 51 4.66 -13.17 -8.48
CA SER A 51 3.35 -13.22 -7.80
C SER A 51 3.31 -14.32 -6.74
N ALA A 52 3.98 -15.45 -7.01
CA ALA A 52 4.15 -16.53 -6.05
C ALA A 52 5.06 -16.10 -4.90
N TRP A 53 6.21 -15.50 -5.19
CA TRP A 53 7.12 -14.97 -4.18
C TRP A 53 6.45 -13.94 -3.27
N THR A 54 5.73 -12.95 -3.83
CA THR A 54 5.01 -11.96 -3.04
C THR A 54 3.98 -12.63 -2.12
N ALA A 55 3.23 -13.62 -2.63
CA ALA A 55 2.27 -14.35 -1.82
C ALA A 55 2.94 -15.17 -0.69
N GLU A 56 4.12 -15.75 -0.95
CA GLU A 56 4.90 -16.48 0.06
C GLU A 56 5.51 -15.57 1.13
N GLN A 57 5.75 -14.28 0.83
CA GLN A 57 6.28 -13.31 1.79
C GLN A 57 5.19 -12.61 2.62
N PHE A 58 3.91 -12.75 2.26
CA PHE A 58 2.81 -12.25 3.10
C PHE A 58 2.64 -13.16 4.30
N ASP A 59 3.19 -12.73 5.44
CA ASP A 59 2.95 -13.39 6.72
C ASP A 59 1.67 -12.81 7.36
N PRO A 60 0.57 -13.58 7.44
CA PRO A 60 -0.66 -13.13 8.09
C PRO A 60 -0.53 -13.07 9.62
N ALA A 61 0.55 -13.60 10.20
CA ALA A 61 0.81 -13.58 11.63
C ALA A 61 1.56 -12.32 12.10
N LEU A 62 1.83 -11.36 11.20
CA LEU A 62 2.45 -10.08 11.55
C LEU A 62 1.72 -9.42 12.72
N SER A 63 2.51 -8.99 13.70
CA SER A 63 2.03 -8.44 14.95
C SER A 63 2.75 -7.14 15.33
N TRP A 64 2.31 -6.50 16.40
CA TRP A 64 2.98 -5.30 16.94
C TRP A 64 4.40 -5.60 17.47
N ASP A 65 4.69 -6.84 17.88
CA ASP A 65 6.05 -7.25 18.28
C ASP A 65 7.00 -7.24 17.07
N ASP A 66 6.51 -7.59 15.87
CA ASP A 66 7.28 -7.49 14.64
C ASP A 66 7.59 -6.05 14.27
N VAL A 67 6.65 -5.13 14.50
CA VAL A 67 6.85 -3.69 14.29
C VAL A 67 7.99 -3.19 15.17
N ALA A 68 8.01 -3.57 16.46
CA ALA A 68 9.08 -3.21 17.38
C ALA A 68 10.43 -3.77 16.90
N ARG A 69 10.49 -5.04 16.50
CA ARG A 69 11.71 -5.66 15.96
C ARG A 69 12.20 -4.98 14.69
N ILE A 70 11.30 -4.62 13.77
CA ILE A 70 11.65 -3.89 12.53
C ILE A 70 12.23 -2.52 12.87
N LYS A 71 11.63 -1.81 13.83
CA LYS A 71 12.12 -0.50 14.27
C LYS A 71 13.56 -0.56 14.78
N ASP A 72 13.86 -1.54 15.64
CA ASP A 72 15.20 -1.75 16.20
C ASP A 72 16.24 -2.03 15.11
N MET A 73 15.85 -2.76 14.06
CA MET A 73 16.70 -3.04 12.91
C MET A 73 16.87 -1.85 11.97
N TRP A 74 15.84 -1.00 11.85
CA TRP A 74 15.79 0.07 10.87
C TRP A 74 16.67 1.26 11.24
N GLY A 75 16.61 1.72 12.48
CA GLY A 75 17.41 2.85 12.99
C GLY A 75 17.06 4.22 12.37
N GLY A 76 16.02 4.31 11.54
CA GLY A 76 15.53 5.54 10.92
C GLY A 76 14.08 5.85 11.27
N LYS A 77 13.47 6.77 10.50
CA LYS A 77 12.05 7.13 10.65
C LYS A 77 11.14 5.98 10.25
N LEU A 78 10.20 5.59 11.10
CA LEU A 78 9.25 4.50 10.86
C LEU A 78 7.84 5.06 10.65
N ILE A 79 7.18 4.61 9.57
CA ILE A 79 5.83 5.02 9.21
C ILE A 79 4.95 3.78 9.06
N ILE A 80 3.82 3.74 9.76
CA ILE A 80 2.88 2.62 9.72
C ILE A 80 1.67 3.00 8.87
N LYS A 81 1.41 2.26 7.80
CA LYS A 81 0.35 2.57 6.83
C LYS A 81 -0.74 1.52 6.86
N GLY A 82 -2.00 1.98 6.82
CA GLY A 82 -3.17 1.09 6.79
C GLY A 82 -3.99 1.12 8.08
N ILE A 83 -3.77 2.12 8.94
CA ILE A 83 -4.52 2.27 10.19
C ILE A 83 -5.92 2.76 9.86
N MET A 84 -6.95 2.06 10.32
CA MET A 84 -8.36 2.40 10.07
C MET A 84 -9.19 2.50 11.35
N GLU A 85 -8.63 2.07 12.48
CA GLU A 85 -9.27 2.06 13.80
C GLU A 85 -8.46 2.86 14.84
N PRO A 86 -9.13 3.50 15.82
CA PRO A 86 -8.47 4.29 16.86
C PRO A 86 -7.50 3.48 17.75
N GLU A 87 -7.86 2.23 18.08
CA GLU A 87 -7.05 1.37 18.94
C GLU A 87 -5.69 1.05 18.30
N ASP A 88 -5.68 0.78 16.99
CA ASP A 88 -4.45 0.54 16.24
C ASP A 88 -3.60 1.83 16.11
N ALA A 89 -4.23 3.00 16.09
CA ALA A 89 -3.50 4.27 16.09
C ALA A 89 -2.76 4.50 17.41
N VAL A 90 -3.37 4.13 18.54
CA VAL A 90 -2.72 4.15 19.86
C VAL A 90 -1.55 3.17 19.90
N LEU A 91 -1.73 1.96 19.35
CA LEU A 91 -0.64 0.97 19.28
C LEU A 91 0.51 1.45 18.37
N ALA A 92 0.19 2.09 17.25
CA ALA A 92 1.17 2.73 16.37
C ALA A 92 1.98 3.81 17.11
N ALA A 93 1.29 4.70 17.85
CA ALA A 93 1.94 5.71 18.69
C ALA A 93 2.88 5.07 19.74
N ARG A 94 2.42 4.03 20.45
CA ARG A 94 3.19 3.34 21.49
C ARG A 94 4.36 2.52 20.95
N SER A 95 4.29 2.03 19.71
CA SER A 95 5.43 1.42 19.03
C SER A 95 6.57 2.43 18.79
N GLY A 96 6.28 3.72 18.94
CA GLY A 96 7.16 4.85 18.67
C GLY A 96 7.47 5.00 17.18
N ALA A 97 6.53 4.64 16.32
CA ALA A 97 6.53 5.10 14.93
C ALA A 97 6.50 6.64 14.90
N ASP A 98 7.11 7.22 13.87
CA ASP A 98 7.18 8.68 13.70
C ASP A 98 5.94 9.24 13.00
N ALA A 99 5.29 8.41 12.19
CA ALA A 99 4.01 8.74 11.57
C ALA A 99 3.13 7.50 11.40
N LEU A 100 1.82 7.73 11.29
CA LEU A 100 0.86 6.75 10.80
C LEU A 100 0.09 7.29 9.60
N VAL A 101 -0.42 6.39 8.76
CA VAL A 101 -1.22 6.74 7.59
C VAL A 101 -2.59 6.08 7.67
N VAL A 102 -3.63 6.91 7.76
CA VAL A 102 -5.03 6.50 7.67
C VAL A 102 -5.34 6.10 6.24
N SER A 103 -5.55 4.81 5.99
CA SER A 103 -5.57 4.26 4.64
C SER A 103 -6.32 2.94 4.52
N ASN A 104 -7.24 2.86 3.57
CA ASN A 104 -7.86 1.60 3.14
C ASN A 104 -7.24 1.05 1.85
N HIS A 105 -6.00 1.49 1.55
CA HIS A 105 -5.26 1.11 0.34
C HIS A 105 -5.98 1.49 -0.97
N GLY A 106 -6.71 2.61 -0.96
CA GLY A 106 -7.50 3.07 -2.11
C GLY A 106 -8.67 2.15 -2.45
N GLY A 107 -9.26 1.49 -1.45
CA GLY A 107 -10.40 0.58 -1.61
C GLY A 107 -10.06 -0.73 -2.31
N ARG A 108 -8.80 -1.19 -2.21
CA ARG A 108 -8.30 -2.37 -2.96
C ARG A 108 -8.13 -3.63 -2.13
N GLN A 109 -8.32 -3.55 -0.81
CA GLN A 109 -8.07 -4.66 0.12
C GLN A 109 -9.35 -5.26 0.67
N LEU A 110 -10.21 -4.44 1.29
CA LEU A 110 -11.48 -4.87 1.86
C LEU A 110 -12.61 -3.94 1.39
N ASP A 111 -13.57 -4.49 0.63
CA ASP A 111 -14.65 -3.72 -0.02
C ASP A 111 -15.61 -3.07 1.00
N GLY A 112 -15.84 -3.74 2.13
CA GLY A 112 -16.69 -3.23 3.22
C GLY A 112 -15.99 -2.25 4.18
N ALA A 113 -14.73 -1.89 3.94
CA ALA A 113 -14.02 -0.96 4.81
C ALA A 113 -14.58 0.47 4.67
N PRO A 114 -14.60 1.26 5.75
CA PRO A 114 -14.98 2.66 5.67
C PRO A 114 -14.00 3.46 4.80
N SER A 115 -14.40 4.67 4.41
CA SER A 115 -13.48 5.62 3.79
C SER A 115 -12.41 6.06 4.80
N SER A 116 -11.17 6.32 4.36
CA SER A 116 -10.12 6.83 5.25
C SER A 116 -10.51 8.15 5.93
N ILE A 117 -11.19 9.04 5.21
CA ILE A 117 -11.61 10.35 5.75
C ILE A 117 -12.66 10.22 6.86
N SER A 118 -13.54 9.22 6.80
CA SER A 118 -14.51 8.98 7.87
C SER A 118 -13.86 8.41 9.14
N SER A 119 -12.74 7.70 9.02
CA SER A 119 -11.99 7.18 10.18
C SER A 119 -11.02 8.21 10.79
N LEU A 120 -10.66 9.27 10.04
CA LEU A 120 -9.60 10.21 10.42
C LEU A 120 -9.85 10.89 11.78
N ALA A 121 -11.07 11.36 12.03
CA ALA A 121 -11.37 12.16 13.21
C ALA A 121 -11.15 11.37 14.52
N ASP A 122 -11.66 10.15 14.58
CA ASP A 122 -11.55 9.28 15.76
C ASP A 122 -10.10 8.84 16.00
N ILE A 123 -9.36 8.56 14.92
CA ILE A 123 -7.92 8.26 14.98
C ILE A 123 -7.12 9.46 15.53
N VAL A 124 -7.35 10.66 15.01
CA VAL A 124 -6.68 11.88 15.49
C VAL A 124 -7.00 12.14 16.96
N GLN A 125 -8.25 11.91 17.38
CA GLN A 125 -8.66 12.05 18.77
C GLN A 125 -7.93 11.06 19.68
N ALA A 126 -7.85 9.78 19.30
CA ALA A 126 -7.17 8.76 20.08
C ALA A 126 -5.66 9.03 20.21
N VAL A 127 -4.99 9.42 19.12
CA VAL A 127 -3.57 9.81 19.14
C VAL A 127 -3.32 10.99 20.08
N ARG A 128 -4.18 12.01 20.05
CA ARG A 128 -4.08 13.18 20.93
C ARG A 128 -4.30 12.81 22.40
N ALA A 129 -5.19 11.88 22.70
CA ALA A 129 -5.45 11.43 24.06
C ALA A 129 -4.24 10.71 24.69
N GLU A 130 -3.35 10.14 23.88
CA GLU A 130 -2.09 9.51 24.31
C GLU A 130 -0.92 10.50 24.49
N ASP A 131 -1.14 11.81 24.32
CA ASP A 131 -0.11 12.86 24.34
C ASP A 131 1.07 12.55 23.38
N SER A 132 0.79 11.83 22.30
CA SER A 132 1.78 11.41 21.32
C SER A 132 2.07 12.53 20.32
N GLN A 133 3.34 12.65 19.91
CA GLN A 133 3.78 13.57 18.86
C GLN A 133 3.85 12.91 17.47
N ILE A 134 3.30 11.69 17.33
CA ILE A 134 3.27 10.98 16.04
C ILE A 134 2.48 11.80 15.00
N GLU A 135 3.01 11.91 13.79
CA GLU A 135 2.29 12.56 12.70
C GLU A 135 1.16 11.66 12.19
N VAL A 136 0.00 12.25 11.89
CA VAL A 136 -1.14 11.55 11.28
C VAL A 136 -1.28 12.01 9.83
N TRP A 137 -1.07 11.09 8.89
CA TRP A 137 -1.23 11.31 7.45
C TRP A 137 -2.45 10.56 6.92
N LEU A 138 -2.89 10.89 5.70
CA LEU A 138 -4.05 10.26 5.07
C LEU A 138 -3.83 10.01 3.58
N ASP A 139 -4.34 8.89 3.06
CA ASP A 139 -4.52 8.64 1.63
C ASP A 139 -5.94 8.17 1.30
N SER A 140 -6.16 7.62 0.09
CA SER A 140 -7.42 6.99 -0.34
C SER A 140 -8.56 7.97 -0.64
N GLY A 141 -8.63 8.43 -1.90
CA GLY A 141 -9.77 9.20 -2.43
C GLY A 141 -9.50 10.69 -2.70
N ILE A 142 -8.34 11.22 -2.31
CA ILE A 142 -7.94 12.61 -2.62
C ILE A 142 -7.81 12.81 -4.14
N ARG A 143 -8.55 13.77 -4.72
CA ARG A 143 -8.52 14.09 -6.16
C ARG A 143 -8.42 15.59 -6.46
N SER A 144 -8.63 16.44 -5.47
CA SER A 144 -8.58 17.89 -5.59
C SER A 144 -7.90 18.54 -4.38
N GLY A 145 -7.50 19.80 -4.52
CA GLY A 145 -6.98 20.58 -3.40
C GLY A 145 -8.03 20.82 -2.30
N GLN A 146 -9.32 20.81 -2.62
CA GLN A 146 -10.37 20.90 -1.61
C GLN A 146 -10.45 19.66 -0.74
N ASP A 147 -10.16 18.47 -1.30
CA ASP A 147 -10.09 17.24 -0.51
C ASP A 147 -8.90 17.30 0.46
N VAL A 148 -7.76 17.84 -0.01
CA VAL A 148 -6.58 18.07 0.83
C VAL A 148 -6.86 19.06 1.96
N LEU A 149 -7.64 20.12 1.71
CA LEU A 149 -7.97 21.11 2.75
C LEU A 149 -8.99 20.61 3.78
N LYS A 150 -9.81 19.61 3.42
CA LYS A 150 -10.80 19.00 4.33
C LYS A 150 -10.18 17.96 5.24
N ALA A 151 -9.18 17.23 4.72
CA ALA A 151 -8.36 16.30 5.48
C ALA A 151 -7.44 17.07 6.45
#